data_AF-A0A1Z4QW27-F1
#
_entry.id   AF-A0A1Z4QW27-F1
#
_cell.length_a   1.000
_cell.length_b   1.000
_cell.length_c   1.000
_cell.angle_alpha   90.00
_cell.angle_beta   90.00
_cell.angle_gamma   90.00
#
_symmetry.space_group_name_H-M   'P 1'
#
loop_
_entity.id
_entity.type
_entity.pdbx_description
1 polymer ?
#
loop_
_entity_poly.entity_id
_entity_poly.type
_entity_poly.pdbx_seq_one_letter_code
_entity_poly.pdbx_strand_id
1 'polypeptide(L)' 'MATNISLEERLAAVESAIAQLQKQISIPQTTNWLQQITGSFKDEPAFEEVLAYGKAIRQGDESLLEVQAKEV' A
#
# COMPACT_ATOMS: atom_id res chain seq x y z
N MET A 1 19.19 -32.79 32.45
CA MET A 1 20.62 -32.81 32.05
C MET A 1 20.88 -31.55 31.26
N ALA A 2 21.67 -30.61 31.78
CA ALA A 2 22.02 -29.39 31.05
C ALA A 2 22.97 -29.78 29.92
N THR A 3 22.51 -29.68 28.67
CA THR A 3 23.35 -29.82 27.49
C THR A 3 24.35 -28.67 27.51
N ASN A 4 25.58 -28.94 27.95
CA ASN A 4 26.73 -28.06 27.76
C ASN A 4 27.05 -28.07 26.27
N ILE A 5 26.26 -27.32 25.50
CA ILE A 5 26.52 -27.04 24.09
C ILE A 5 27.79 -26.18 24.07
N SER A 6 28.74 -26.53 23.19
CA SER A 6 30.00 -25.81 23.10
C SER A 6 29.74 -24.35 22.71
N LEU A 7 30.69 -23.46 23.06
CA LEU A 7 30.53 -22.04 22.76
C LEU A 7 30.39 -21.80 21.24
N GLU A 8 31.12 -22.59 20.46
CA GLU A 8 31.14 -22.58 19.00
C GLU A 8 29.77 -22.96 18.42
N GLU A 9 29.12 -23.95 19.01
CA GLU A 9 27.81 -24.42 18.56
C GLU A 9 26.69 -23.43 18.93
N ARG A 10 26.83 -22.73 20.06
CA ARG A 10 25.96 -21.58 20.40
C ARG A 10 26.17 -20.42 19.44
N LEU A 11 27.42 -20.13 19.07
CA LEU A 11 27.74 -19.04 18.15
C LEU A 11 27.21 -19.34 16.73
N ALA A 12 27.40 -20.56 16.24
CA ALA A 12 26.89 -21.00 14.95
C ALA A 12 25.35 -20.91 14.88
N ALA A 13 24.65 -21.24 15.96
CA ALA A 13 23.19 -21.09 16.03
C ALA A 13 22.76 -19.62 15.94
N VAL A 14 23.50 -18.72 16.60
CA VAL A 14 23.23 -17.27 16.54
C VAL A 14 23.51 -16.72 15.13
N GLU A 15 24.63 -17.09 14.51
CA GLU A 15 24.97 -16.67 13.15
C GLU A 15 23.91 -17.12 12.13
N SER A 16 23.43 -18.36 12.24
CA SER A 16 22.35 -18.89 11.40
C SER A 16 21.05 -18.12 11.59
N ALA A 17 20.67 -17.82 12.85
CA ALA A 17 19.48 -17.04 13.15
C ALA A 17 19.58 -15.61 12.60
N ILE A 18 20.74 -14.97 12.70
CA ILE A 18 20.99 -13.64 12.14
C ILE A 18 20.90 -13.67 10.61
N ALA A 19 21.51 -14.66 9.95
CA ALA A 19 21.44 -14.80 8.50
C ALA A 19 19.99 -14.99 8.01
N GLN A 20 19.19 -15.75 8.76
CA GLN A 20 17.77 -15.95 8.46
C GLN A 20 16.96 -14.65 8.62
N LEU A 21 17.20 -13.89 9.68
CA LEU A 21 16.56 -12.58 9.90
C LEU A 21 16.94 -11.57 8.81
N GLN A 22 18.22 -11.50 8.44
CA GLN A 22 18.69 -10.64 7.36
C GLN A 22 18.03 -10.98 6.03
N LYS A 23 17.83 -12.26 5.74
CA LYS A 23 17.12 -12.72 4.54
C LYS A 23 15.65 -12.31 4.55
N GLN A 24 14.98 -12.32 5.70
CA GLN A 24 13.60 -11.87 5.84
C GLN A 24 13.45 -10.36 5.67
N ILE A 25 14.41 -9.57 6.19
CA ILE A 25 14.42 -8.10 6.06
C ILE A 25 14.80 -7.67 4.64
N SER A 26 15.67 -8.43 3.97
CA SER A 26 16.07 -8.18 2.57
C SER A 26 14.99 -8.49 1.55
N ILE A 27 13.86 -9.11 1.95
CA ILE A 27 12.68 -9.14 1.10
C ILE A 27 12.21 -7.70 1.03
N PRO A 28 12.26 -7.03 -0.14
CA PRO A 28 11.74 -5.67 -0.24
C PRO A 28 10.31 -5.74 0.22
N GLN A 29 10.05 -5.18 1.40
CA GLN A 29 8.71 -5.00 1.91
C GLN A 29 8.03 -4.23 0.80
N THR A 30 7.15 -4.89 0.06
CA THR A 30 6.44 -4.29 -1.05
C THR A 30 5.83 -3.03 -0.48
N THR A 31 6.40 -1.87 -0.83
CA THR A 31 6.05 -0.60 -0.23
C THR A 31 4.55 -0.54 -0.27
N ASN A 32 3.92 -0.48 0.91
CA ASN A 32 2.47 -0.58 1.00
C ASN A 32 1.90 0.41 -0.01
N TRP A 33 1.14 -0.06 -0.99
CA TRP A 33 0.68 0.77 -2.09
C TRP A 33 -0.08 2.02 -1.59
N LEU A 34 -0.71 1.92 -0.41
CA LEU A 34 -1.35 3.05 0.26
C LEU A 34 -0.35 4.14 0.68
N GLN A 35 0.87 3.78 1.07
CA GLN A 35 1.95 4.73 1.34
C GLN A 35 2.46 5.43 0.07
N GLN A 36 2.14 4.91 -1.12
CA GLN A 36 2.41 5.59 -2.40
C GLN A 36 1.28 6.56 -2.78
N ILE A 37 0.10 6.44 -2.14
CA ILE A 37 -1.06 7.33 -2.32
C ILE A 37 -1.07 8.39 -1.21
N THR A 38 0.09 8.77 -0.68
CA THR A 38 0.20 9.97 0.15
C THR A 38 0.38 11.18 -0.76
N GLY A 39 -0.71 11.61 -1.38
CA GLY A 39 -0.84 12.85 -2.14
C GLY A 39 -2.13 13.56 -1.73
N SER A 40 -2.08 14.89 -1.63
CA SER A 40 -3.29 15.69 -1.45
C SER A 40 -3.94 15.91 -2.82
N PHE A 41 -5.24 15.67 -2.96
CA PHE A 41 -6.02 16.07 -4.16
C PHE A 41 -6.22 17.59 -4.25
N LYS A 42 -5.42 18.36 -3.52
CA LYS A 42 -5.49 19.81 -3.52
C LYS A 42 -5.08 20.32 -4.91
N ASP A 43 -5.96 21.11 -5.51
CA ASP A 43 -5.80 21.72 -6.83
C ASP A 43 -5.82 20.72 -8.01
N GLU A 44 -6.32 19.50 -7.81
CA GLU A 44 -6.50 18.50 -8.90
C GLU A 44 -7.82 18.74 -9.65
N PRO A 45 -7.80 19.20 -10.92
CA PRO A 45 -9.01 19.57 -11.66
C PRO A 45 -9.96 18.39 -11.89
N ALA A 46 -9.42 17.18 -12.12
CA ALA A 46 -10.23 15.98 -12.27
C ALA A 46 -11.02 15.63 -11.00
N PHE A 47 -10.52 16.02 -9.82
CA PHE A 47 -11.20 15.78 -8.56
C PHE A 47 -12.44 16.69 -8.40
N GLU A 48 -12.34 17.95 -8.83
CA GLU A 48 -13.47 18.89 -8.84
C GLU A 48 -14.62 18.42 -9.76
N GLU A 49 -14.28 17.84 -10.92
CA GLU A 49 -15.27 17.24 -11.81
C GLU A 49 -16.01 16.09 -11.11
N VAL A 50 -15.29 15.18 -10.45
CA VAL A 50 -15.89 14.07 -9.70
C VAL A 50 -16.81 14.57 -8.58
N LEU A 51 -16.45 15.66 -7.88
CA LEU A 51 -17.32 16.28 -6.87
C LEU A 51 -18.59 16.86 -7.48
N ALA A 52 -18.49 17.54 -8.63
CA ALA A 52 -19.64 18.07 -9.35
C ALA A 52 -20.58 16.95 -9.79
N TYR A 53 -20.05 15.85 -10.33
CA TYR A 53 -20.83 14.67 -10.68
C TYR A 53 -21.53 14.04 -9.47
N GLY A 54 -20.79 13.82 -8.37
CA GLY A 54 -21.36 13.24 -7.15
C GLY A 54 -22.42 14.14 -6.51
N LYS A 55 -22.35 15.46 -6.71
CA LYS A 55 -23.39 16.40 -6.29
C LYS A 55 -24.63 16.28 -7.18
N ALA A 56 -24.45 16.26 -8.50
CA ALA A 56 -25.55 16.11 -9.46
C ALA A 56 -26.37 14.85 -9.22
N ILE A 57 -25.70 13.70 -9.04
CA ILE A 57 -26.36 12.41 -8.73
C ILE A 57 -27.21 12.50 -7.47
N ARG A 58 -26.68 13.09 -6.39
CA ARG A 58 -27.41 13.24 -5.12
C ARG A 58 -28.58 14.22 -5.22
N GLN A 59 -28.50 15.18 -6.13
CA GLN A 59 -29.55 16.15 -6.41
C GLN A 59 -30.59 15.61 -7.41
N GLY A 60 -30.36 14.42 -7.98
CA GLY A 60 -31.23 13.85 -9.02
C GLY A 60 -31.13 14.58 -10.35
N ASP A 61 -30.02 15.28 -10.61
CA ASP A 61 -29.76 15.95 -11.88
C ASP A 61 -29.12 14.95 -12.86
N GLU A 62 -29.95 14.38 -13.72
CA GLU A 62 -29.56 13.40 -14.73
C GLU A 62 -28.90 14.03 -15.96
N SER A 63 -28.94 15.37 -16.11
CA SER A 63 -28.42 16.06 -17.29
C SER A 63 -26.91 15.87 -17.48
N LEU A 64 -26.17 15.66 -16.38
CA LEU A 64 -24.74 15.36 -16.39
C LEU A 64 -24.43 13.88 -16.68
N LEU A 65 -25.38 12.97 -16.46
CA LEU A 65 -25.22 11.53 -16.75
C LEU A 65 -25.42 11.23 -18.24
N GLU A 66 -26.24 12.03 -18.93
CA GLU A 66 -26.51 11.86 -20.37
C GLU A 66 -25.34 12.28 -21.28
N VAL A 67 -24.39 13.09 -20.78
CA VAL A 67 -23.26 13.61 -21.57
C VAL A 67 -22.27 12.50 -21.95
N GLN A 68 -22.06 11.49 -21.10
CA GLN A 68 -21.16 10.38 -21.43
C GLN A 68 -21.78 9.25 -22.26
N ALA A 69 -23.11 9.08 -22.25
CA ALA A 69 -23.75 8.00 -23.01
C ALA A 69 -23.72 8.21 -24.53
N LYS A 70 -23.31 9.40 -25.00
CA LYS A 70 -23.20 9.76 -26.42
C LYS A 70 -21.78 9.64 -27.00
N GLU A 71 -20.79 9.25 -26.20
CA GLU A 71 -19.39 9.13 -26.63
C GLU A 71 -18.89 7.67 -26.66
N VAL A 72 -19.81 6.70 -26.80
CA VAL A 72 -19.53 5.27 -27.07
C VAL A 72 -20.24 4.81 -28.33
#